data_AF-A0A930A889-F1
#
_entry.id   AF-A0A930A889-F1
#
_cell.length_a   1.000
_cell.length_b   1.000
_cell.length_c   1.000
_cell.angle_alpha   90.00
_cell.angle_beta   90.00
_cell.angle_gamma   90.00
#
_symmetry.space_group_name_H-M   'P 1'
#
loop_
_entity.id
_entity.type
_entity.pdbx_description
1 polymer ?
#
loop_
_entity_poly.entity_id
_entity_poly.type
_entity_poly.pdbx_seq_one_letter_code
_entity_poly.pdbx_strand_id
1 'polypeptide(L)'
;YTNPQNHEKRMSILSEFGGYSYLIPGHSLAQKLYGYKKFTDKLKLNTAIRKLYEDSIIRNIPKGLTACVFTQLTDVEDECNGIMTADREIVKLDEKRIRNLNQRCMRRLKK
;
A
#
# COMPACT_ATOMS: atom_id res chain seq x y z
N TYR A 1 -1.04 -10.82 -7.68
CA TYR A 1 0.30 -11.09 -8.23
C TYR A 1 0.62 -12.57 -8.12
N THR A 2 0.38 -13.31 -9.20
CA THR A 2 0.91 -14.66 -9.40
C THR A 2 2.31 -14.49 -9.99
N ASN A 3 3.35 -14.80 -9.21
CA ASN A 3 4.73 -14.82 -9.71
C ASN A 3 4.84 -15.98 -10.71
N PRO A 4 4.95 -15.74 -12.03
CA PRO A 4 5.34 -16.81 -12.93
C PRO A 4 6.74 -17.22 -12.46
N GLN A 5 6.93 -18.52 -12.22
CA GLN A 5 8.14 -19.05 -11.61
C GLN A 5 9.38 -18.35 -12.19
N ASN A 6 10.14 -17.69 -11.32
CA ASN A 6 11.31 -16.90 -11.69
C ASN A 6 12.45 -17.84 -12.06
N HIS A 7 12.36 -18.44 -13.24
CA HIS A 7 13.27 -19.46 -13.75
C HIS A 7 14.69 -18.93 -14.01
N GLU A 8 14.89 -17.60 -14.00
CA GLU A 8 16.13 -16.95 -14.47
C GLU A 8 16.88 -16.15 -13.39
N LYS A 9 16.57 -16.34 -12.08
CA LYS A 9 17.20 -15.60 -10.97
C LYS A 9 17.15 -14.06 -11.11
N ARG A 10 16.15 -13.51 -11.81
CA ARG A 10 16.04 -12.07 -12.02
C ARG A 10 15.44 -11.39 -10.79
N MET A 11 15.86 -10.15 -10.50
CA MET A 11 15.20 -9.36 -9.46
C MET A 11 13.79 -8.97 -9.90
N SER A 12 12.80 -9.10 -9.01
CA SER A 12 11.43 -8.65 -9.26
C SER A 12 11.10 -7.43 -8.42
N ILE A 13 10.50 -6.42 -9.04
CA ILE A 13 10.01 -5.21 -8.38
C ILE A 13 8.50 -5.12 -8.56
N LEU A 14 7.79 -4.86 -7.47
CA LEU A 14 6.40 -4.47 -7.51
C LEU A 14 6.33 -2.94 -7.51
N SER A 15 6.33 -2.36 -8.72
CA SER A 15 6.43 -0.90 -8.90
C SER A 15 5.26 -0.12 -8.35
N GLU A 16 4.10 -0.76 -8.14
CA GLU A 16 2.93 -0.12 -7.55
C GLU A 16 2.09 -1.12 -6.76
N PHE A 17 1.68 -0.74 -5.56
CA PHE A 17 0.65 -1.41 -4.78
C PHE A 17 0.01 -0.44 -3.78
N GLY A 18 -1.09 -0.86 -3.14
CA GLY A 18 -1.67 -0.09 -2.03
C GLY A 18 -2.89 0.76 -2.38
N GLY A 19 -3.37 0.72 -3.65
CA GLY A 19 -4.52 1.47 -4.19
C GLY A 19 -5.88 1.16 -3.55
N TYR A 20 -5.98 1.32 -2.23
CA TYR A 20 -7.17 1.19 -1.40
C TYR A 20 -7.67 2.59 -1.08
N SER A 21 -8.88 2.90 -1.53
CA SER A 21 -9.41 4.26 -1.46
C SER A 21 -10.11 4.51 -0.12
N TYR A 22 -9.84 5.66 0.48
CA TYR A 22 -10.52 6.16 1.67
C TYR A 22 -10.70 7.67 1.56
N LEU A 23 -11.93 8.10 1.28
CA LEU A 23 -12.29 9.52 1.21
C LEU A 23 -12.45 10.08 2.63
N ILE A 24 -11.80 11.20 2.90
CA ILE A 24 -12.02 11.98 4.11
C ILE A 24 -12.81 13.23 3.71
N PRO A 25 -14.06 13.38 4.18
CA PRO A 25 -14.87 14.56 3.88
C PRO A 25 -14.16 15.85 4.30
N GLY A 26 -14.25 16.88 3.46
CA GLY A 26 -13.61 18.18 3.69
C GLY A 26 -12.13 18.27 3.26
N HIS A 27 -11.47 17.15 2.98
CA HIS A 27 -10.05 17.09 2.61
C HIS A 27 -9.81 16.54 1.20
N SER A 28 -10.84 16.56 0.36
CA SER A 28 -10.78 16.07 -1.01
C SER A 28 -11.75 16.83 -1.90
N LEU A 29 -11.36 17.02 -3.15
CA LEU A 29 -12.21 17.57 -4.22
C LEU A 29 -13.05 16.47 -4.89
N ALA A 30 -12.84 15.20 -4.53
CA ALA A 30 -13.52 14.07 -5.13
C ALA A 30 -15.02 14.08 -4.79
N GLN A 31 -15.84 14.12 -5.84
CA GLN A 31 -17.30 13.92 -5.70
C GLN A 31 -17.67 12.43 -5.69
N LYS A 32 -16.77 11.58 -6.20
CA LYS A 32 -16.97 10.13 -6.30
C LYS A 32 -15.63 9.42 -6.06
N LEU A 33 -15.68 8.33 -5.31
CA LEU A 33 -14.52 7.48 -5.08
C LEU A 33 -14.27 6.57 -6.29
N TYR A 34 -13.11 6.71 -6.92
CA TYR A 34 -12.56 5.73 -7.85
C TYR A 34 -11.59 4.78 -7.13
N GLY A 35 -11.41 3.58 -7.69
CA GLY A 35 -10.53 2.55 -7.14
C GLY A 35 -11.21 1.23 -6.75
N TYR A 36 -10.38 0.20 -6.67
CA TYR A 36 -10.81 -1.21 -6.59
C TYR A 36 -11.38 -1.62 -5.22
N LYS A 37 -10.84 -1.07 -4.12
CA LYS A 37 -11.27 -1.41 -2.76
C LYS A 37 -11.45 -0.16 -1.92
N LYS A 38 -12.69 0.12 -1.55
CA LYS A 38 -13.10 1.36 -0.89
C LYS A 38 -13.34 1.11 0.59
N PHE A 39 -12.92 2.06 1.41
CA PHE A 39 -13.08 2.05 2.85
C PHE A 39 -13.76 3.34 3.29
N THR A 40 -14.53 3.26 4.36
CA THR A 40 -15.19 4.39 5.02
C THR A 40 -14.68 4.60 6.44
N ASP A 41 -13.75 3.75 6.88
CA ASP A 41 -13.19 3.75 8.24
C ASP A 41 -11.68 3.55 8.20
N LYS A 42 -10.97 4.42 8.93
CA LYS A 42 -9.51 4.44 9.00
C LYS A 42 -8.94 3.15 9.59
N LEU A 43 -9.61 2.54 10.56
CA LEU A 43 -9.16 1.29 11.18
C LEU A 43 -9.26 0.11 10.21
N LYS A 44 -10.37 0.00 9.47
CA LYS A 44 -10.57 -0.99 8.41
C LYS A 44 -9.55 -0.82 7.28
N LEU A 45 -9.27 0.41 6.84
CA LEU A 45 -8.20 0.70 5.86
C LEU A 45 -6.87 0.15 6.36
N ASN A 46 -6.44 0.56 7.55
CA ASN A 46 -5.15 0.14 8.11
C ASN A 46 -5.04 -1.37 8.32
N THR A 47 -6.14 -2.02 8.71
CA THR A 47 -6.21 -3.48 8.83
C THR A 47 -6.07 -4.16 7.46
N ALA A 48 -6.68 -3.61 6.42
CA ALA A 48 -6.56 -4.14 5.07
C ALA A 48 -5.16 -3.93 4.49
N ILE A 49 -4.53 -2.77 4.72
CA ILE A 49 -3.15 -2.50 4.31
C ILE A 49 -2.19 -3.48 4.99
N ARG A 50 -2.36 -3.74 6.31
CA ARG A 50 -1.58 -4.76 7.01
C ARG A 50 -1.69 -6.13 6.34
N LYS A 51 -2.91 -6.57 6.03
CA LYS A 51 -3.15 -7.84 5.32
C LYS A 51 -2.51 -7.85 3.93
N LEU A 52 -2.59 -6.75 3.17
CA LEU A 52 -1.94 -6.63 1.88
C LEU A 52 -0.42 -6.84 1.97
N TYR A 53 0.24 -6.21 2.95
CA TYR A 53 1.67 -6.45 3.20
C TYR A 53 1.97 -7.90 3.57
N GLU A 54 1.18 -8.51 4.46
CA GLU A 54 1.41 -9.88 4.92
C GLU A 54 1.19 -10.91 3.81
N ASP A 55 0.10 -10.76 3.06
CA ASP A 55 -0.35 -11.76 2.08
C ASP A 55 0.34 -11.61 0.73
N SER A 56 0.75 -10.39 0.37
CA SER A 56 1.37 -10.11 -0.93
C SER A 56 2.85 -9.75 -0.80
N ILE A 57 3.21 -8.76 0.00
CA ILE A 57 4.60 -8.26 0.01
C ILE A 57 5.53 -9.25 0.71
N ILE A 58 5.32 -9.43 2.02
CA ILE A 58 6.17 -10.26 2.89
C ILE A 58 6.21 -11.72 2.40
N ARG A 59 5.07 -12.25 1.94
CA ARG A 59 4.95 -13.62 1.43
C ARG A 59 5.76 -13.86 0.15
N ASN A 60 5.93 -12.84 -0.70
CA ASN A 60 6.63 -12.98 -1.99
C ASN A 60 8.11 -12.56 -1.94
N ILE A 61 8.61 -11.96 -0.85
CA ILE A 61 10.05 -11.71 -0.65
C ILE A 61 10.90 -12.97 -0.89
N PRO A 62 10.64 -14.13 -0.22
CA PRO A 62 11.45 -15.34 -0.45
C PRO A 62 11.26 -15.95 -1.85
N LYS A 63 10.32 -15.43 -2.66
CA LYS A 63 10.07 -15.87 -4.04
C LYS A 63 10.71 -14.94 -5.07
N GLY A 64 11.52 -13.96 -4.64
CA GLY A 64 12.27 -13.06 -5.52
C GLY A 64 11.78 -11.61 -5.55
N LEU A 65 10.74 -11.25 -4.78
CA LEU A 65 10.35 -9.84 -4.64
C LEU A 65 11.44 -9.07 -3.89
N THR A 66 12.13 -8.18 -4.61
CA THR A 66 13.31 -7.45 -4.13
C THR A 66 12.97 -6.03 -3.70
N ALA A 67 11.98 -5.40 -4.34
CA ALA A 67 11.49 -4.08 -3.97
C ALA A 67 9.99 -3.95 -4.24
N CYS A 68 9.34 -3.05 -3.51
CA CYS A 68 7.96 -2.65 -3.76
C CYS A 68 7.77 -1.16 -3.48
N VAL A 69 6.91 -0.50 -4.24
CA VAL A 69 6.62 0.93 -4.09
C VAL A 69 5.12 1.11 -3.82
N PHE A 70 4.81 1.76 -2.70
CA PHE A 70 3.43 2.08 -2.32
C PHE A 70 2.98 3.28 -3.15
N THR A 71 1.92 3.11 -3.95
CA THR A 71 1.26 4.21 -4.64
C THR A 71 0.00 4.58 -3.86
N GLN A 72 -0.20 5.82 -3.43
CA GLN A 72 0.54 7.06 -3.69
C GLN A 72 0.75 7.89 -2.42
N LEU A 73 1.54 8.97 -2.49
CA LEU A 73 1.86 9.80 -1.32
C LEU A 73 0.64 10.60 -0.83
N THR A 74 -0.02 11.33 -1.73
CA THR A 74 -1.21 12.13 -1.45
C THR A 74 -2.37 11.65 -2.32
N ASP A 75 -3.59 11.98 -1.93
CA ASP A 75 -4.70 11.91 -2.86
C ASP A 75 -4.47 12.86 -4.05
N VAL A 76 -5.04 12.50 -5.20
CA VAL A 76 -5.03 13.30 -6.42
C VAL A 76 -6.43 13.24 -7.01
N GLU A 77 -7.05 14.40 -7.26
CA GLU A 77 -8.39 14.51 -7.85
C GLU A 77 -9.42 13.56 -7.20
N ASP A 78 -9.83 12.51 -7.91
CA ASP A 78 -10.80 11.49 -7.47
C ASP A 78 -10.16 10.18 -6.96
N GLU A 79 -8.83 10.09 -6.99
CA GLU A 79 -8.03 9.00 -6.47
C GLU A 79 -7.67 9.23 -4.99
N CYS A 80 -8.54 8.73 -4.11
CA CYS A 80 -8.39 8.89 -2.66
C CYS A 80 -7.61 7.75 -1.97
N ASN A 81 -6.57 7.22 -2.62
CA ASN A 81 -5.72 6.12 -2.13
C ASN A 81 -4.35 6.59 -1.62
N GLY A 82 -4.18 7.89 -1.38
CA GLY A 82 -2.95 8.45 -0.83
C GLY A 82 -2.68 8.01 0.61
N ILE A 83 -1.40 8.02 1.00
CA ILE A 83 -1.00 7.94 2.42
C ILE A 83 -1.54 9.16 3.18
N MET A 84 -1.64 10.30 2.51
CA MET A 84 -2.15 11.57 3.03
C MET A 84 -3.29 12.10 2.17
N THR A 85 -4.07 13.02 2.72
CA THR A 85 -5.05 13.82 1.96
C THR A 85 -4.37 14.74 0.94
N ALA A 86 -5.13 15.24 -0.03
CA ALA A 86 -4.60 16.09 -1.11
C ALA A 86 -3.94 17.37 -0.58
N ASP A 87 -4.52 17.95 0.46
CA ASP A 87 -4.02 19.12 1.19
C ASP A 87 -2.86 18.82 2.15
N ARG A 88 -2.52 17.53 2.35
CA ARG A 88 -1.50 17.03 3.30
C ARG A 88 -1.80 17.28 4.78
N GLU A 89 -3.04 17.65 5.12
CA GLU A 89 -3.44 17.90 6.51
C GLU A 89 -3.62 16.61 7.32
N ILE A 90 -4.03 15.50 6.68
CA ILE A 90 -4.31 14.24 7.37
C ILE A 90 -3.50 13.08 6.80
N VAL A 91 -2.72 12.42 7.67
CA VAL A 91 -2.13 11.12 7.40
C VAL A 91 -3.16 10.01 7.64
N LYS A 92 -3.50 9.25 6.59
CA LYS A 92 -4.53 8.20 6.59
C LYS A 92 -4.03 6.86 7.11
N LEU A 93 -2.75 6.57 6.95
CA LEU A 93 -2.13 5.35 7.44
C LEU A 93 -1.49 5.55 8.82
N ASP A 94 -1.54 4.51 9.66
CA ASP A 94 -0.88 4.50 10.96
C ASP A 94 0.62 4.31 10.77
N GLU A 95 1.39 5.35 11.09
CA GLU A 95 2.84 5.37 10.88
C GLU A 95 3.55 4.24 11.61
N LYS A 96 3.15 3.93 12.86
CA LYS A 96 3.77 2.89 13.66
C LYS A 96 3.55 1.51 13.03
N ARG A 97 2.35 1.25 12.53
CA ARG A 97 2.01 0.00 11.81
C ARG A 97 2.80 -0.12 10.51
N ILE A 98 2.87 0.94 9.70
CA ILE A 98 3.66 0.92 8.45
C ILE A 98 5.15 0.73 8.73
N ARG A 99 5.70 1.44 9.71
CA ARG A 99 7.09 1.29 10.15
C ARG A 99 7.40 -0.15 10.57
N ASN A 100 6.50 -0.78 11.34
CA ASN A 100 6.65 -2.19 11.72
C ASN A 100 6.64 -3.13 10.50
N LEU A 101 5.73 -2.92 9.54
CA LEU A 101 5.67 -3.70 8.30
C LEU A 101 6.95 -3.56 7.48
N ASN A 102 7.45 -2.33 7.31
CA ASN A 102 8.71 -2.08 6.60
C ASN A 102 9.89 -2.79 7.28
N GLN A 103 9.98 -2.73 8.61
CA GLN A 103 11.00 -3.47 9.36
C GLN A 103 10.89 -4.99 9.14
N ARG A 104 9.68 -5.55 9.08
CA ARG A 104 9.47 -6.98 8.78
C ARG A 104 9.93 -7.33 7.37
N CYS A 105 9.67 -6.48 6.36
CA CYS A 105 10.19 -6.65 5.00
C CYS A 105 11.73 -6.65 5.01
N MET A 106 12.36 -5.66 5.66
CA MET A 106 13.82 -5.57 5.72
C MET A 106 14.47 -6.78 6.40
N ARG A 107 13.86 -7.31 7.47
CA ARG A 107 14.35 -8.54 8.13
C ARG A 107 14.23 -9.78 7.24
N ARG A 108 13.25 -9.81 6.33
CA ARG A 108 13.05 -10.94 5.41
C ARG A 108 13.98 -10.88 4.20
N LEU A 109 14.35 -9.68 3.74
CA LEU A 109 15.34 -9.49 2.66
C LEU A 109 16.77 -9.83 3.07
N LYS A 110 17.10 -9.70 4.36
CA LYS A 110 18.43 -10.01 4.92
C LYS A 110 18.65 -11.50 5.23
N LYS A 111 17.63 -12.34 5.05
CA LYS A 111 17.70 -13.79 5.29
C LYS A 111 17.86 -14.50 3.96
#